data_AF-V9GBG9-F1
#
_entry.id   AF-V9GBG9-F1
#
_cell.length_a   1.000
_cell.length_b   1.000
_cell.length_c   1.000
_cell.angle_alpha   90.00
_cell.angle_beta   90.00
_cell.angle_gamma   90.00
#
_symmetry.space_group_name_H-M   'P 1'
#
loop_
_entity.id
_entity.type
_entity.pdbx_description
1 polymer ?
#
loop_
_entity_poly.entity_id
_entity_poly.type
_entity_poly.pdbx_seq_one_letter_code
_entity_poly.pdbx_strand_id
1 'polypeptide(L)'
;MIQRVLKEDLTEFIAKAEIVKHARMVYDHIALAVSKSAGPIPQLLIAQVADMLLNMTDVQASFVISERTDGKIGISARSMGKMNVQVIMERLGGGGHLTNAAVQLDTSLEEAEKQLMDVLADIKAKEGLFE
;
A
#
# COMPACT_ATOMS: atom_id res chain seq x y z
N MET A 1 9.37 26.69 20.18
CA MET A 1 9.53 25.22 20.35
C MET A 1 8.57 24.39 19.48
N ILE A 2 7.71 24.99 18.65
CA ILE A 2 6.68 24.29 17.85
C ILE A 2 7.17 23.96 16.41
N GLN A 3 8.14 24.73 15.88
CA GLN A 3 8.59 24.60 14.49
C GLN A 3 9.42 23.35 14.18
N ARG A 4 9.93 22.60 15.17
CA ARG A 4 10.66 21.33 14.91
C ARG A 4 9.73 20.12 14.78
N VAL A 5 8.57 20.14 15.42
CA VAL A 5 7.62 19.01 15.44
C VAL A 5 6.90 18.83 14.09
N LEU A 6 6.83 19.90 13.28
CA LEU A 6 6.21 19.91 11.95
C LEU A 6 7.21 19.70 10.80
N LYS A 7 8.49 19.45 11.08
CA LYS A 7 9.51 19.25 10.05
C LYS A 7 9.69 17.76 9.82
N GLU A 8 9.47 17.36 8.58
CA GLU A 8 9.79 16.03 8.10
C GLU A 8 11.31 15.82 8.06
N ASP A 9 11.76 14.65 8.50
CA ASP A 9 13.17 14.28 8.42
C ASP A 9 13.55 14.00 6.96
N LEU A 10 14.69 14.53 6.51
CA LEU A 10 15.14 14.37 5.12
C LEU A 10 15.35 12.88 4.77
N THR A 11 15.81 12.08 5.72
CA THR A 11 16.02 10.64 5.52
C THR A 11 14.69 9.92 5.32
N GLU A 12 13.68 10.27 6.13
CA GLU A 12 12.32 9.73 6.00
C GLU A 12 11.68 10.13 4.67
N PHE A 13 11.86 11.39 4.25
CA PHE A 13 11.40 11.87 2.95
C PHE A 13 12.04 11.09 1.79
N ILE A 14 13.37 10.92 1.81
CA ILE A 14 14.11 10.16 0.78
C ILE A 14 13.64 8.70 0.75
N ALA A 15 13.45 8.07 1.91
CA ALA A 15 12.97 6.69 1.98
C ALA A 15 11.56 6.55 1.36
N LYS A 16 10.64 7.49 1.64
CA LYS A 16 9.33 7.50 0.99
C LYS A 16 9.42 7.72 -0.51
N ALA A 17 10.27 8.65 -0.95
CA ALA A 17 10.48 8.92 -2.37
C ALA A 17 10.98 7.70 -3.15
N GLU A 18 11.89 6.89 -2.57
CA GLU A 18 12.35 5.65 -3.19
C GLU A 18 11.22 4.62 -3.35
N ILE A 19 10.28 4.51 -2.41
CA ILE A 19 9.11 3.64 -2.58
C ILE A 19 8.18 4.19 -3.67
N VAL A 20 7.88 5.49 -3.64
CA VAL A 20 6.99 6.16 -4.60
C VAL A 20 7.50 6.03 -6.03
N LYS A 21 8.82 6.06 -6.23
CA LYS A 21 9.47 5.85 -7.54
C LYS A 21 9.12 4.52 -8.21
N HIS A 22 8.73 3.51 -7.44
CA HIS A 22 8.30 2.20 -7.95
C HIS A 22 6.79 2.09 -8.14
N ALA A 23 6.03 3.18 -7.91
CA ALA A 23 4.60 3.19 -8.10
C ALA A 23 4.23 3.10 -9.58
N ARG A 24 3.15 2.36 -9.86
CA ARG A 24 2.54 2.25 -11.18
C ARG A 24 1.03 2.15 -11.06
N MET A 25 0.32 2.60 -12.09
CA MET A 25 -1.13 2.45 -12.16
C MET A 25 -1.49 1.03 -12.59
N VAL A 26 -2.47 0.45 -11.92
CA VAL A 26 -3.13 -0.80 -12.30
C VAL A 26 -4.64 -0.56 -12.30
N TYR A 27 -5.36 -1.23 -13.21
CA TYR A 27 -6.81 -1.07 -13.35
C TYR A 27 -7.28 0.40 -13.43
N ASP A 28 -6.49 1.22 -14.12
CA ASP A 28 -6.71 2.65 -14.43
C ASP A 28 -6.77 3.63 -13.22
N HIS A 29 -7.17 3.17 -12.04
CA HIS A 29 -7.44 4.03 -10.86
C HIS A 29 -6.79 3.53 -9.56
N ILE A 30 -5.94 2.52 -9.63
CA ILE A 30 -5.25 1.98 -8.46
C ILE A 30 -3.76 2.22 -8.58
N ALA A 31 -3.18 2.90 -7.59
CA ALA A 31 -1.73 3.03 -7.49
C ALA A 31 -1.15 1.83 -6.72
N LEU A 32 -0.20 1.11 -7.31
CA LEU A 32 0.53 0.03 -6.66
C LEU A 32 2.02 0.37 -6.64
N ALA A 33 2.62 0.38 -5.45
CA ALA A 33 4.07 0.47 -5.29
C ALA A 33 4.62 -0.78 -4.62
N VAL A 34 5.70 -1.32 -5.16
CA VAL A 34 6.37 -2.52 -4.64
C VAL A 34 7.82 -2.15 -4.37
N SER A 35 8.14 -1.99 -3.09
CA SER A 35 9.46 -1.54 -2.64
C SER A 35 10.46 -2.68 -2.70
N LYS A 36 11.43 -2.57 -3.61
CA LYS A 36 12.62 -3.41 -3.66
C LYS A 36 13.81 -2.75 -2.94
N SER A 37 13.51 -2.01 -1.87
CA SER A 37 14.50 -1.28 -1.09
C SER A 37 15.65 -2.19 -0.64
N ALA A 38 16.84 -1.60 -0.47
CA ALA A 38 18.03 -2.29 0.03
C ALA A 38 17.92 -2.74 1.50
N GLY A 39 16.83 -2.42 2.19
CA GLY A 39 16.59 -2.83 3.58
C GLY A 39 15.13 -2.69 4.02
N PRO A 40 14.80 -3.26 5.19
CA PRO A 40 13.43 -3.34 5.68
C PRO A 40 12.88 -1.97 6.09
N ILE A 41 11.57 -1.80 5.95
CA ILE A 41 10.89 -0.51 6.11
C ILE A 41 9.86 -0.57 7.25
N PRO A 42 9.80 0.44 8.14
CA PRO A 42 8.78 0.50 9.18
C PRO A 42 7.37 0.56 8.57
N GLN A 43 6.41 -0.17 9.18
CA GLN A 43 5.00 -0.17 8.75
C GLN A 43 4.40 1.24 8.64
N LEU A 44 4.80 2.16 9.52
CA LEU A 44 4.35 3.55 9.49
C LEU A 44 4.73 4.24 8.16
N LEU A 45 5.95 4.01 7.67
CA LEU A 45 6.43 4.61 6.43
C LEU A 45 5.71 4.01 5.21
N ILE A 46 5.49 2.70 5.21
CA ILE A 46 4.67 2.01 4.18
C ILE A 46 3.26 2.61 4.12
N ALA A 47 2.64 2.82 5.29
CA ALA A 47 1.32 3.42 5.42
C ALA A 47 1.28 4.87 4.90
N GLN A 48 2.26 5.69 5.27
CA GLN A 48 2.36 7.08 4.78
C GLN A 48 2.53 7.15 3.27
N VAL A 49 3.29 6.23 2.65
CA VAL A 49 3.41 6.19 1.19
C VAL A 49 2.09 5.81 0.54
N ALA A 50 1.31 4.90 1.12
CA ALA A 50 -0.03 4.59 0.62
C ALA A 50 -0.93 5.84 0.66
N ASP A 51 -0.87 6.62 1.74
CA ASP A 51 -1.59 7.91 1.84
C ASP A 51 -1.10 8.93 0.79
N MET A 52 0.21 9.01 0.52
CA MET A 52 0.76 9.89 -0.52
C MET A 52 0.25 9.50 -1.92
N LEU A 53 0.27 8.21 -2.26
CA LEU A 53 -0.22 7.71 -3.54
C LEU A 53 -1.71 7.96 -3.72
N LEU A 54 -2.51 7.83 -2.65
CA LEU A 54 -3.95 8.09 -2.72
C LEU A 54 -4.27 9.54 -3.07
N ASN A 55 -3.39 10.49 -2.73
CA ASN A 55 -3.54 11.90 -3.04
C ASN A 55 -3.06 12.29 -4.46
N MET A 56 -2.62 11.32 -5.27
CA MET A 56 -2.23 11.57 -6.66
C MET A 56 -3.47 11.64 -7.56
N THR A 57 -3.36 12.40 -8.65
CA THR A 57 -4.43 12.54 -9.65
C THR A 57 -4.91 11.18 -10.15
N ASP A 58 -6.23 11.02 -10.27
CA ASP A 58 -6.93 9.83 -10.78
C ASP A 58 -6.77 8.54 -9.94
N VAL A 59 -6.13 8.60 -8.78
CA VAL A 59 -6.03 7.47 -7.83
C VAL A 59 -7.28 7.40 -6.96
N GLN A 60 -7.93 6.24 -6.91
CA GLN A 60 -9.09 5.95 -6.05
C GLN A 60 -8.77 4.95 -4.93
N ALA A 61 -7.71 4.16 -5.11
CA ALA A 61 -7.14 3.28 -4.10
C ALA A 61 -5.63 3.16 -4.28
N SER A 62 -4.90 2.92 -3.20
CA SER A 62 -3.46 2.71 -3.23
C SER A 62 -3.05 1.49 -2.43
N PHE A 63 -2.02 0.80 -2.91
CA PHE A 63 -1.41 -0.35 -2.26
C PHE A 63 0.10 -0.18 -2.26
N VAL A 64 0.73 -0.42 -1.12
CA VAL A 64 2.19 -0.37 -0.98
C VAL A 64 2.67 -1.66 -0.34
N ILE A 65 3.57 -2.36 -1.03
CA ILE A 65 4.15 -3.64 -0.62
C ILE A 65 5.63 -3.42 -0.28
N SER A 66 6.07 -3.89 0.89
CA SER A 66 7.49 -3.83 1.27
C SER A 66 7.82 -4.88 2.32
N GLU A 67 9.08 -5.30 2.36
CA GLU A 67 9.63 -5.98 3.53
C GLU A 67 9.65 -5.03 4.73
N ARG A 68 9.22 -5.56 5.88
CA ARG A 68 9.14 -4.86 7.16
C ARG A 68 10.32 -5.17 8.04
N THR A 69 10.51 -4.37 9.08
CA THR A 69 11.58 -4.54 10.08
C THR A 69 11.51 -5.86 10.86
N ASP A 70 10.37 -6.56 10.83
CA ASP A 70 10.17 -7.88 11.42
C ASP A 70 10.43 -9.04 10.43
N GLY A 71 10.90 -8.74 9.21
CA GLY A 71 11.20 -9.71 8.16
C GLY A 71 9.97 -10.20 7.38
N LYS A 72 8.77 -9.71 7.69
CA LYS A 72 7.54 -10.05 6.96
C LYS A 72 7.30 -9.09 5.81
N ILE A 73 6.48 -9.49 4.83
CA ILE A 73 6.01 -8.58 3.80
C ILE A 73 4.74 -7.88 4.29
N GLY A 74 4.78 -6.57 4.39
CA GLY A 74 3.62 -5.74 4.70
C GLY A 74 2.96 -5.21 3.43
N ILE A 75 1.64 -5.23 3.39
CA ILE A 75 0.84 -4.50 2.41
C ILE A 75 0.00 -3.47 3.16
N SER A 76 0.18 -2.18 2.84
CA SER A 76 -0.72 -1.11 3.30
C SER A 76 -1.67 -0.73 2.18
N ALA A 77 -2.97 -0.68 2.47
CA ALA A 77 -4.01 -0.30 1.52
C ALA A 77 -4.75 0.96 1.97
N ARG A 78 -5.11 1.82 1.01
CA ARG A 78 -5.96 2.99 1.22
C ARG A 78 -6.99 3.14 0.12
N SER A 79 -8.13 3.77 0.42
CA SER A 79 -9.12 4.15 -0.58
C SER A 79 -9.79 5.49 -0.26
N MET A 80 -10.26 6.16 -1.31
CA MET A 80 -11.17 7.31 -1.23
C MET A 80 -12.62 6.91 -0.90
N GLY A 81 -12.88 5.63 -0.62
CA GLY A 81 -14.17 5.11 -0.13
C GLY A 81 -15.00 4.37 -1.18
N LYS A 82 -14.62 4.45 -2.46
CA LYS A 82 -15.27 3.70 -3.54
C LYS A 82 -14.84 2.25 -3.63
N MET A 83 -13.63 1.93 -3.16
CA MET A 83 -13.13 0.57 -3.11
C MET A 83 -13.03 0.12 -1.66
N ASN A 84 -13.59 -1.04 -1.34
CA ASN A 84 -13.50 -1.61 -0.01
C ASN A 84 -12.18 -2.33 0.21
N VAL A 85 -11.16 -1.62 0.71
CA VAL A 85 -9.84 -2.20 0.93
C VAL A 85 -9.78 -3.16 2.11
N GLN A 86 -10.75 -3.11 3.03
CA GLN A 86 -10.86 -4.09 4.12
C GLN A 86 -11.07 -5.49 3.56
N VAL A 87 -12.05 -5.68 2.66
CA VAL A 87 -12.36 -6.99 2.08
C VAL A 87 -11.16 -7.57 1.32
N ILE A 88 -10.42 -6.71 0.60
CA ILE A 88 -9.21 -7.11 -0.13
C ILE A 88 -8.15 -7.63 0.85
N MET A 89 -7.87 -6.89 1.94
CA MET A 89 -6.89 -7.32 2.93
C MET A 89 -7.34 -8.54 3.73
N GLU A 90 -8.64 -8.67 4.05
CA GLU A 90 -9.20 -9.85 4.73
C GLU A 90 -9.03 -11.13 3.89
N ARG A 91 -9.19 -11.06 2.57
CA ARG A 91 -8.92 -12.20 1.67
C ARG A 91 -7.44 -12.62 1.65
N LEU A 92 -6.53 -11.71 2.02
CA LEU A 92 -5.11 -12.00 2.20
C LEU A 92 -4.76 -12.42 3.65
N GLY A 93 -5.74 -12.50 4.55
CA GLY A 93 -5.52 -12.84 5.97
C GLY A 93 -5.19 -11.64 6.87
N GLY A 94 -5.40 -10.42 6.38
CA GLY A 94 -5.27 -9.17 7.13
C GLY A 94 -6.62 -8.61 7.59
N GLY A 95 -6.73 -7.29 7.60
CA GLY A 95 -7.97 -6.59 7.96
C GLY A 95 -7.82 -5.08 8.08
N GLY A 96 -8.85 -4.43 8.60
CA GLY A 96 -8.88 -2.98 8.81
C GLY A 96 -10.28 -2.39 8.64
N HIS A 97 -10.38 -1.31 7.89
CA HIS A 97 -11.61 -0.57 7.62
C HIS A 97 -11.75 -0.29 6.12
N LEU A 98 -12.96 0.12 5.71
CA LEU A 98 -13.35 0.42 4.33
C LEU A 98 -12.28 1.17 3.52
N THR A 99 -11.63 2.17 4.13
CA THR A 99 -10.68 3.08 3.47
C THR A 99 -9.23 2.90 3.91
N ASN A 100 -8.96 2.05 4.89
CA ASN A 100 -7.63 1.86 5.45
C ASN A 100 -7.50 0.45 6.03
N ALA A 101 -6.67 -0.38 5.41
CA ALA A 101 -6.47 -1.76 5.81
C ALA A 101 -5.01 -2.18 5.58
N ALA A 102 -4.60 -3.30 6.18
CA ALA A 102 -3.28 -3.84 5.99
C ALA A 102 -3.24 -5.36 6.20
N VAL A 103 -2.19 -5.99 5.68
CA VAL A 103 -1.84 -7.39 5.95
C VAL A 103 -0.34 -7.56 6.13
N GLN A 104 0.05 -8.60 6.84
CA GLN A 104 1.44 -9.04 7.00
C GLN A 104 1.54 -10.50 6.56
N LEU A 105 2.44 -10.80 5.65
CA LEU A 105 2.58 -12.11 5.01
C LEU A 105 3.97 -12.69 5.25
N ASP A 106 4.03 -13.99 5.56
CA ASP A 106 5.27 -14.75 5.65
C ASP A 106 5.61 -15.34 4.25
N THR A 107 5.95 -14.47 3.30
CA THR A 107 6.20 -14.83 1.89
C THR A 107 7.23 -13.90 1.23
N SER A 108 7.55 -14.09 -0.06
CA SER A 108 8.40 -13.16 -0.81
C SER A 108 7.63 -11.93 -1.31
N LEU A 109 8.37 -10.88 -1.66
CA LEU A 109 7.77 -9.66 -2.22
C LEU A 109 6.95 -9.95 -3.50
N GLU A 110 7.49 -10.79 -4.38
CA GLU A 110 6.86 -11.20 -5.65
C GLU A 110 5.58 -12.00 -5.41
N GLU A 111 5.61 -12.91 -4.43
CA GLU A 111 4.44 -13.73 -4.11
C GLU A 111 3.34 -12.89 -3.42
N ALA A 112 3.71 -11.94 -2.55
CA ALA A 112 2.76 -11.00 -1.97
C ALA A 112 2.10 -10.10 -3.04
N GLU A 113 2.89 -9.60 -4.00
CA GLU A 113 2.39 -8.85 -5.15
C GLU A 113 1.44 -9.69 -5.99
N LYS A 114 1.80 -10.94 -6.29
CA LYS A 114 0.97 -11.87 -7.04
C LYS A 114 -0.37 -12.13 -6.31
N GLN A 115 -0.33 -12.43 -5.01
CA GLN A 115 -1.54 -12.68 -4.22
C GLN A 115 -2.49 -11.47 -4.21
N LEU A 116 -1.96 -10.25 -4.06
CA LEU A 116 -2.76 -9.03 -4.15
C LEU A 116 -3.41 -8.89 -5.53
N MET A 117 -2.65 -9.10 -6.61
CA MET A 117 -3.17 -8.99 -7.97
C MET A 117 -4.23 -10.04 -8.28
N ASP A 118 -4.07 -11.27 -7.78
CA ASP A 118 -5.05 -12.35 -7.91
C ASP A 118 -6.36 -12.01 -7.19
N VAL A 119 -6.29 -11.45 -5.98
CA VAL A 119 -7.49 -11.00 -5.23
C VAL A 119 -8.19 -9.85 -5.95
N LEU A 120 -7.43 -8.86 -6.44
CA LEU A 120 -8.00 -7.74 -7.20
C LEU A 120 -8.66 -8.23 -8.50
N ALA A 121 -8.06 -9.18 -9.21
CA ALA A 121 -8.62 -9.76 -10.42
C ALA A 121 -9.94 -10.51 -10.13
N ASP A 122 -9.98 -11.30 -9.05
CA ASP A 122 -11.17 -12.05 -8.65
C ASP A 122 -12.34 -11.13 -8.28
N ILE A 123 -12.08 -10.08 -7.50
CA ILE A 123 -13.10 -9.07 -7.14
C ILE A 123 -13.58 -8.33 -8.39
N LYS A 124 -12.66 -7.90 -9.26
CA LYS A 124 -13.00 -7.24 -10.53
C LYS A 124 -13.95 -8.08 -11.37
N ALA A 125 -13.72 -9.39 -11.45
CA ALA A 125 -14.51 -10.30 -12.29
C ALA A 125 -15.91 -10.60 -11.71
N LYS A 126 -16.06 -10.62 -10.39
CA LYS A 126 -17.30 -11.04 -9.71
C LYS A 126 -18.20 -9.89 -9.28
N GLU A 127 -17.59 -8.82 -8.80
CA GLU A 127 -18.26 -7.76 -8.03
C GLU A 127 -17.99 -6.36 -8.59
N GLY A 128 -16.96 -6.19 -9.43
CA GLY A 128 -16.45 -4.88 -9.80
C GLY A 128 -15.55 -4.29 -8.70
N LEU A 129 -14.57 -3.48 -9.08
CA LEU A 129 -13.59 -2.93 -8.12
C LEU A 129 -14.10 -1.69 -7.35
N PHE A 130 -15.12 -1.02 -7.89
CA PHE A 130 -15.61 0.27 -7.41
C PHE A 130 -17.15 0.35 -7.39
N GLU A 131 -17.82 -0.80 -7.46
CA GLU A 131 -19.29 -0.92 -7.41
C GLU A 131 -19.79 -1.11 -5.97
#